data_AF-A0A656YWZ7-F1
#
_entry.id   AF-A0A656YWZ7-F1
#
_cell.length_a   1.000
_cell.length_b   1.000
_cell.length_c   1.000
_cell.angle_alpha   90.00
_cell.angle_beta   90.00
_cell.angle_gamma   90.00
#
_symmetry.space_group_name_H-M   'P 1'
#
loop_
_entity.id
_entity.type
_entity.pdbx_description
1 polymer ?
#
loop_
_entity_poly.entity_id
_entity_poly.type
_entity_poly.pdbx_seq_one_letter_code
_entity_poly.pdbx_strand_id
1 'polypeptide(L)' 'MAAVNRIIRRSGGQRDSESAAEELAEVFEEKSLEIVSEVTTMAEHAGRKTVRDEDVRLAVRE' A
#
# COMPACT_ATOMS: atom_id res chain seq x y z
N MET A 1 2.00 -10.38 8.02
CA MET A 1 1.07 -10.97 7.03
C MET A 1 -0.43 -10.75 7.28
N ALA A 2 -0.90 -10.35 8.48
CA ALA A 2 -2.33 -10.28 8.78
C ALA A 2 -3.18 -9.40 7.84
N ALA A 3 -2.65 -8.31 7.29
CA ALA A 3 -3.36 -7.44 6.35
C ALA A 3 -3.59 -8.15 4.99
N VAL A 4 -2.55 -8.79 4.46
CA VAL A 4 -2.60 -9.52 3.19
C VAL A 4 -3.55 -10.71 3.28
N ASN A 5 -3.49 -11.49 4.36
CA ASN A 5 -4.42 -12.60 4.59
C ASN A 5 -5.88 -12.12 4.66
N ARG A 6 -6.15 -10.94 5.26
CA ARG A 6 -7.48 -10.33 5.25
C ARG A 6 -7.91 -9.92 3.84
N ILE A 7 -7.00 -9.37 3.02
CA ILE A 7 -7.30 -9.00 1.64
C ILE A 7 -7.65 -10.23 0.81
N ILE A 8 -6.84 -11.30 0.90
CA ILE A 8 -7.10 -12.59 0.21
C ILE A 8 -8.46 -13.16 0.61
N ARG A 9 -8.81 -13.11 1.91
CA ARG A 9 -10.11 -13.60 2.36
C ARG A 9 -11.28 -12.74 1.89
N ARG A 10 -11.10 -11.42 1.81
CA ARG A 10 -12.13 -10.50 1.29
C ARG A 10 -12.30 -10.60 -0.22
N SER A 11 -11.30 -11.04 -0.97
CA SER A 11 -11.41 -11.29 -2.41
C SER A 11 -12.03 -12.65 -2.76
N GLY A 12 -12.53 -13.39 -1.78
CA GLY A 12 -13.20 -14.69 -1.98
C GLY A 12 -12.32 -15.90 -1.69
N GLY A 13 -11.06 -15.71 -1.31
CA GLY A 13 -10.18 -16.78 -0.86
C GLY A 13 -10.67 -17.38 0.46
N GLN A 14 -10.99 -18.66 0.48
CA GLN A 14 -11.45 -19.30 1.73
C GLN A 14 -10.29 -19.72 2.64
N ARG A 15 -9.13 -20.04 2.06
CA ARG A 15 -7.91 -20.48 2.75
C ARG A 15 -6.69 -19.95 2.01
N ASP A 16 -5.73 -19.44 2.75
CA ASP A 16 -4.44 -18.92 2.28
C ASP A 16 -3.28 -19.69 2.95
N SER A 17 -2.22 -19.99 2.20
CA SER A 17 -0.96 -20.46 2.78
C SER A 17 -0.11 -19.26 3.21
N GLU A 18 0.80 -19.48 4.16
CA GLU A 18 1.74 -18.43 4.60
C GLU A 18 2.60 -17.94 3.42
N SER A 19 3.11 -18.87 2.60
CA SER A 19 3.88 -18.55 1.38
C SER A 19 3.10 -17.72 0.36
N ALA A 20 1.80 -17.99 0.17
CA ALA A 20 0.98 -17.22 -0.77
C ALA A 20 0.75 -15.79 -0.28
N ALA A 21 0.65 -15.61 1.04
CA ALA A 21 0.57 -14.29 1.63
C ALA A 21 1.89 -13.53 1.44
N GLU A 22 3.04 -14.19 1.63
CA GLU A 22 4.38 -13.60 1.49
C GLU A 22 4.61 -13.09 0.07
N GLU A 23 4.42 -13.95 -0.93
CA GLU A 23 4.51 -13.58 -2.34
C GLU A 23 3.58 -12.41 -2.70
N LEU A 24 2.35 -12.41 -2.20
CA LEU A 24 1.42 -11.32 -2.47
C LEU A 24 1.84 -10.01 -1.77
N ALA A 25 2.48 -10.08 -0.60
CA ALA A 25 3.01 -8.90 0.06
C ALA A 25 4.14 -8.27 -0.76
N GLU A 26 5.05 -9.07 -1.30
CA GLU A 26 6.15 -8.58 -2.16
C GLU A 26 5.60 -7.88 -3.40
N VAL A 27 4.62 -8.51 -4.08
CA VAL A 27 3.96 -7.90 -5.24
C VAL A 27 3.24 -6.59 -4.87
N PHE A 28 2.64 -6.52 -3.69
CA PHE A 28 2.00 -5.29 -3.22
C PHE A 28 3.00 -4.20 -2.88
N GLU A 29 4.13 -4.54 -2.27
CA GLU A 29 5.21 -3.58 -2.00
C GLU A 29 5.71 -2.98 -3.30
N GLU A 30 6.05 -3.82 -4.29
CA GLU A 30 6.55 -3.38 -5.60
C GLU A 30 5.56 -2.44 -6.28
N LYS A 31 4.28 -2.82 -6.35
CA LYS A 31 3.23 -1.98 -6.96
C LYS A 31 2.94 -0.69 -6.18
N SER A 32 3.18 -0.70 -4.87
CA SER A 32 2.93 0.47 -4.03
C SER A 32 4.04 1.52 -4.13
N LEU A 33 5.23 1.17 -4.65
CA LEU A 33 6.36 2.10 -4.74
C LEU A 33 6.04 3.35 -5.57
N GLU A 34 5.29 3.19 -6.66
CA GLU A 34 4.87 4.33 -7.51
C GLU A 34 3.99 5.30 -6.73
N ILE A 35 2.97 4.78 -6.03
CA ILE A 35 2.06 5.58 -5.20
C ILE A 35 2.83 6.23 -4.05
N VAL A 36 3.72 5.50 -3.39
CA VAL A 36 4.52 6.04 -2.27
C VAL A 36 5.40 7.18 -2.74
N SER A 37 5.99 7.09 -3.93
CA SER A 37 6.77 8.18 -4.52
C SER A 37 5.92 9.45 -4.63
N GLU A 38 4.73 9.37 -5.20
CA GLU A 38 3.83 10.52 -5.33
C GLU A 38 3.40 11.09 -3.97
N VAL A 39 3.06 10.21 -3.02
CA VAL A 39 2.72 10.61 -1.65
C VAL A 39 3.87 11.36 -0.97
N THR A 40 5.11 10.90 -1.16
CA THR A 40 6.28 11.60 -0.62
C THR A 40 6.49 12.95 -1.27
N THR A 41 6.29 13.06 -2.60
CA THR A 41 6.33 14.33 -3.32
C THR A 41 5.27 15.32 -2.81
N MET A 42 4.06 14.86 -2.48
CA MET A 42 3.03 15.72 -1.90
C MET A 42 3.45 16.29 -0.53
N ALA A 43 4.06 15.47 0.31
CA ALA A 43 4.60 15.91 1.60
C ALA A 43 5.73 16.94 1.42
N GLU A 44 6.63 16.69 0.46
CA GLU A 44 7.75 17.58 0.11
C GLU A 44 7.28 18.93 -0.42
N HIS A 45 6.29 18.95 -1.32
CA HIS A 45 5.66 20.18 -1.81
C HIS A 45 5.02 21.00 -0.69
N ALA A 46 4.51 20.33 0.36
CA ALA A 46 4.01 20.98 1.56
C ALA A 46 5.11 21.39 2.56
N GLY A 47 6.39 21.20 2.23
CA GLY A 47 7.54 21.52 3.08
C GLY A 47 7.70 20.59 4.29
N ARG A 48 7.07 19.41 4.27
CA ARG A 48 7.08 18.43 5.36
C ARG A 48 7.96 17.24 5.01
N LYS A 49 8.68 16.71 6.00
CA LYS A 49 9.38 15.41 5.91
C LYS A 49 8.52 14.23 6.33
N THR A 50 7.41 14.50 7.00
CA THR A 50 6.46 13.48 7.49
C THR A 50 5.27 13.44 6.55
N VAL A 51 5.04 12.28 5.97
CA VAL A 51 3.82 11.95 5.21
C VAL A 51 2.63 11.97 6.14
N ARG A 52 1.56 12.62 5.71
CA ARG A 52 0.26 12.69 6.38
C ARG A 52 -0.81 12.02 5.54
N ASP A 53 -1.94 11.74 6.17
CA ASP A 53 -3.11 11.16 5.51
C ASP A 53 -3.67 12.05 4.38
N GLU A 54 -3.52 13.37 4.49
CA GLU A 54 -3.83 14.32 3.41
C GLU A 54 -2.98 14.11 2.14
N ASP A 55 -1.70 13.76 2.29
CA ASP A 55 -0.79 13.51 1.15
C ASP A 55 -1.22 12.24 0.40
N VAL A 56 -1.57 11.20 1.15
CA VAL A 56 -2.10 9.93 0.61
C VAL A 56 -3.41 10.16 -0.15
N ARG A 57 -4.33 10.95 0.42
CA ARG A 57 -5.60 11.26 -0.23
C ARG A 57 -5.43 12.10 -1.49
N LEU A 58 -4.42 12.97 -1.55
CA LEU A 58 -4.15 13.79 -2.72
C LEU A 58 -3.53 12.95 -3.84
N ALA A 59 -2.50 12.16 -3.54
CA ALA A 59 -1.84 11.31 -4.52
C ALA A 59 -2.78 10.27 -5.17
N VAL A 60 -3.73 9.71 -4.41
CA VAL A 60 -4.65 8.67 -4.92
C VAL A 60 -5.88 9.26 -5.66
N ARG A 61 -6.10 10.58 -5.61
CA ARG A 61 -7.26 11.23 -6.25
C ARG A 61 -6.96 11.87 -7.60
N GLU A 62 -5.68 12.10 -7.90
CA GLU A 62 -5.18 12.54 -9.20
C GLU A 62 -4.93 11.32 -10.10
#